data_AF-A0A7R9GWE4-F1
#
_entry.id   AF-A0A7R9GWE4-F1
#
_cell.length_a   1.000
_cell.length_b   1.000
_cell.length_c   1.000
_cell.angle_alpha   90.00
_cell.angle_beta   90.00
_cell.angle_gamma   90.00
#
_symmetry.space_group_name_H-M   'P 1'
#
loop_
_entity.id
_entity.type
_entity.pdbx_description
1 polymer ?
#
loop_
_entity_poly.entity_id
_entity_poly.type
_entity_poly.pdbx_seq_one_letter_code
_entity_poly.pdbx_strand_id
1 'polypeptide(L)' 'MLNISPIPDEPDSPGKPLIMDWDKDHVDLEWPIPKSDGGSPITGYIVQKKEKGSPYWVNALHVPAMQNSVSQSETFIC' A
#
# COMPACT_ATOMS: atom_id res chain seq x y z
N MET A 1 -4.47 40.28 5.40
CA MET A 1 -5.14 39.03 4.96
C MET A 1 -4.19 37.91 5.32
N LEU A 2 -4.56 37.02 6.25
CA LEU A 2 -3.68 35.90 6.60
C LEU A 2 -3.70 34.91 5.45
N ASN A 3 -2.55 34.67 4.85
CA ASN A 3 -2.36 33.72 3.77
C ASN A 3 -2.26 32.32 4.39
N ILE A 4 -3.42 31.76 4.76
CA ILE A 4 -3.49 30.37 5.24
C ILE A 4 -3.22 29.50 4.02
N SER A 5 -2.04 28.90 3.96
CA SER A 5 -1.76 27.83 2.99
C SER A 5 -2.84 26.75 3.14
N PRO A 6 -3.38 26.19 2.04
CA PRO A 6 -4.36 25.10 2.14
C PRO A 6 -3.75 23.97 2.99
N ILE A 7 -4.47 23.56 4.02
CA ILE A 7 -4.10 22.41 4.84
C ILE A 7 -4.29 21.20 3.92
N PRO A 8 -3.25 20.40 3.65
CA PRO A 8 -3.42 19.21 2.84
C PRO A 8 -4.38 18.23 3.54
N ASP A 9 -5.29 17.69 2.76
CA ASP A 9 -6.21 16.63 3.16
C ASP A 9 -5.50 15.26 3.04
N GLU A 10 -6.12 14.21 3.60
CA GLU A 10 -5.61 12.85 3.44
C GLU A 10 -5.75 12.39 1.98
N PRO A 11 -4.77 11.62 1.44
CA PRO A 11 -4.89 11.05 0.11
C PRO A 11 -6.06 10.07 0.06
N ASP A 12 -6.65 9.91 -1.13
CA ASP A 12 -7.65 8.86 -1.34
C ASP A 12 -7.02 7.48 -1.08
N SER A 13 -7.85 6.52 -0.73
CA SER A 13 -7.39 5.14 -0.62
C SER A 13 -6.87 4.64 -1.97
N PRO A 14 -5.77 3.86 -1.98
CA PRO A 14 -5.36 3.16 -3.18
C PRO A 14 -6.49 2.22 -3.62
N GLY A 15 -6.52 1.92 -4.92
CA GLY A 15 -7.43 0.90 -5.41
C GLY A 15 -7.17 -0.45 -4.76
N LYS A 16 -8.14 -1.37 -4.89
CA LYS A 16 -7.98 -2.73 -4.38
C LYS A 16 -6.73 -3.38 -5.03
N PRO A 17 -5.82 -3.99 -4.24
CA PRO A 17 -4.69 -4.71 -4.79
C PRO A 17 -5.19 -5.92 -5.60
N LEU A 18 -4.56 -6.10 -6.76
CA LEU A 18 -4.69 -7.20 -7.68
C LEU A 18 -3.52 -8.16 -7.45
N ILE A 19 -3.80 -9.46 -7.48
CA ILE A 19 -2.78 -10.50 -7.41
C ILE A 19 -2.34 -10.78 -8.85
N MET A 20 -1.06 -10.54 -9.14
CA MET A 20 -0.49 -10.70 -10.48
C MET A 20 0.11 -12.08 -10.66
N ASP A 21 0.87 -12.54 -9.68
CA ASP A 21 1.43 -13.89 -9.61
C ASP A 21 1.52 -14.34 -8.15
N TRP A 22 1.56 -15.64 -7.90
CA TRP A 22 1.79 -16.18 -6.56
C TRP A 22 2.29 -17.62 -6.62
N ASP A 23 3.15 -17.94 -5.67
CA ASP A 23 3.50 -19.31 -5.35
C ASP A 23 3.55 -19.51 -3.82
N LYS A 24 4.20 -20.59 -3.38
CA LYS A 24 4.31 -20.94 -1.95
C LYS A 24 5.25 -20.02 -1.15
N ASP A 25 6.13 -19.30 -1.84
CA ASP A 25 7.22 -18.50 -1.27
C ASP A 25 7.04 -17.00 -1.52
N HIS A 26 6.23 -16.61 -2.53
CA HIS A 26 5.96 -15.21 -2.87
C HIS A 26 4.54 -14.92 -3.35
N VAL A 27 4.15 -13.65 -3.27
CA VAL A 27 2.96 -13.09 -3.93
C VAL A 27 3.31 -11.75 -4.55
N ASP A 28 2.93 -11.59 -5.81
CA ASP A 28 3.07 -10.35 -6.55
C ASP A 28 1.73 -9.61 -6.54
N LEU A 29 1.76 -8.37 -6.04
CA LEU A 29 0.61 -7.49 -5.92
C LEU A 29 0.82 -6.24 -6.76
N GLU A 30 -0.24 -5.77 -7.40
CA GLU A 30 -0.31 -4.47 -8.06
C GLU A 30 -1.57 -3.73 -7.60
N TRP A 31 -1.50 -2.43 -7.32
CA TRP A 31 -2.68 -1.63 -6.96
C TRP A 31 -2.81 -0.39 -7.83
N PRO A 32 -4.06 0.04 -8.12
CA PRO A 32 -4.29 1.35 -8.71
C PRO A 32 -3.84 2.46 -7.75
N ILE A 33 -3.12 3.43 -8.29
CA ILE A 33 -2.82 4.68 -7.57
C ILE A 33 -4.13 5.43 -7.25
N PRO A 34 -4.21 6.12 -6.10
CA PRO A 34 -5.39 6.91 -5.75
C PRO A 34 -5.60 8.06 -6.72
N LYS A 35 -6.86 8.51 -6.85
CA LYS A 35 -7.25 9.56 -7.81
C LYS A 35 -6.85 10.95 -7.34
N SER A 36 -6.84 11.16 -6.03
CA SER A 36 -6.42 12.40 -5.38
C SER A 36 -5.36 12.07 -4.33
N ASP A 37 -4.31 12.89 -4.28
CA ASP A 37 -3.27 12.84 -3.25
C ASP A 37 -3.61 13.72 -2.03
N GLY A 38 -4.81 14.33 -2.01
CA GLY A 38 -5.25 15.20 -0.92
C GLY A 38 -4.53 16.54 -0.88
N GLY A 39 -3.75 16.89 -1.91
CA GLY A 39 -2.96 18.12 -1.94
C GLY A 39 -1.57 17.98 -1.30
N SER A 40 -1.12 16.75 -1.02
CA SER A 40 0.28 16.44 -0.70
C SER A 40 0.73 15.18 -1.45
N PRO A 41 1.95 15.18 -2.02
CA PRO A 41 2.41 14.04 -2.78
C PRO A 41 2.47 12.79 -1.88
N ILE A 42 1.96 11.68 -2.40
CA ILE A 42 2.05 10.37 -1.74
C ILE A 42 3.54 10.06 -1.54
N THR A 43 3.92 9.68 -0.32
CA THR A 43 5.30 9.33 0.02
C THR A 43 5.58 7.85 -0.15
N GLY A 44 4.55 7.01 -0.03
CA GLY A 44 4.62 5.58 -0.25
C GLY A 44 3.37 4.84 0.21
N TYR A 45 3.41 3.52 0.07
CA TYR A 45 2.38 2.59 0.47
C TYR A 45 2.93 1.64 1.54
N ILE A 46 2.05 1.20 2.45
CA ILE A 46 2.36 0.15 3.42
C ILE A 46 1.54 -1.07 3.04
N VAL A 47 2.24 -2.15 2.69
CA VAL A 47 1.64 -3.45 2.44
C VAL A 47 1.58 -4.17 3.78
N GLN A 48 0.37 -4.56 4.18
CA GLN A 48 0.15 -5.32 5.40
C GLN A 48 -0.32 -6.73 5.05
N LYS A 49 0.17 -7.72 5.80
CA LYS A 49 -0.32 -9.10 5.73
C LYS A 49 -1.02 -9.48 7.02
N LYS A 50 -1.89 -10.47 6.95
CA LYS A 50 -2.52 -11.08 8.11
C LYS A 50 -2.45 -12.59 7.97
N GLU A 51 -1.80 -13.23 8.93
CA GLU A 51 -1.69 -14.67 9.00
C GLU A 51 -3.04 -15.31 9.34
N LYS A 52 -3.27 -16.52 8.82
CA LYS A 52 -4.50 -17.26 9.04
C LYS A 52 -4.65 -17.59 10.52
N GLY A 53 -5.75 -17.13 11.11
CA GLY A 53 -6.03 -17.30 12.55
C GLY A 53 -5.49 -16.18 13.44
N SER A 54 -4.64 -15.28 12.93
CA SER A 54 -4.27 -14.07 13.66
C SER A 54 -5.37 -13.00 13.50
N PRO A 55 -5.76 -12.29 14.58
CA PRO A 55 -6.63 -11.13 14.47
C PRO A 55 -5.87 -9.87 14.01
N TYR A 56 -4.53 -9.90 13.99
CA TYR A 56 -3.68 -8.73 13.76
C TYR A 56 -3.13 -8.69 12.35
N TRP A 57 -3.05 -7.48 11.80
CA TRP A 57 -2.29 -7.17 10.59
C TRP A 57 -0.87 -6.80 10.99
N VAL A 58 0.10 -7.27 10.22
CA VAL A 58 1.52 -6.92 10.38
C VAL A 58 2.01 -6.23 9.12
N ASN A 59 2.91 -5.25 9.29
CA ASN A 59 3.52 -4.57 8.16
C ASN A 59 4.48 -5.54 7.46
N ALA A 60 4.23 -5.82 6.18
CA ALA A 60 5.08 -6.66 5.36
C ALA A 60 6.13 -5.84 4.63
N LEU A 61 5.71 -4.75 3.96
CA LEU A 61 6.62 -3.92 3.19
C LEU A 61 6.22 -2.45 3.15
N HIS A 62 7.24 -1.60 3.08
CA HIS A 62 7.11 -0.19 2.72
C HIS A 62 7.49 -0.01 1.24
N VAL A 63 6.55 0.47 0.44
CA VAL A 63 6.71 0.64 -1.01
C VAL A 63 6.82 2.13 -1.30
N PRO A 64 7.89 2.60 -1.96
CA PRO A 64 8.02 4.00 -2.36
C PRO A 64 6.88 4.42 -3.30
N ALA A 65 6.46 5.68 -3.27
CA ALA A 65 5.33 6.16 -4.06
C ALA A 65 5.48 6.01 -5.59
N MET A 66 6.71 5.83 -6.09
CA MET A 66 6.98 5.59 -7.50
C MET A 66 6.69 4.14 -7.93
N GLN A 67 6.36 3.25 -6.99
CA GLN A 67 6.06 1.85 -7.24
C GLN A 67 4.60 1.56 -6.89
N ASN A 68 3.86 1.02 -7.86
CA ASN A 68 2.47 0.57 -7.71
C ASN A 68 2.35 -0.97 -7.68
N SER A 69 3.49 -1.67 -7.64
CA SER A 69 3.56 -3.12 -7.52
C SER A 69 4.65 -3.55 -6.54
N VAL A 70 4.50 -4.76 -6.01
CA VAL A 70 5.43 -5.36 -5.07
C VAL A 70 5.42 -6.87 -5.24
N SER A 71 6.60 -7.49 -5.14
CA SER A 71 6.72 -8.91 -4.86
C SER A 71 6.99 -9.08 -3.37
N GLN A 72 6.02 -9.61 -2.63
CA GLN A 72 6.18 -9.92 -1.22
C GLN A 72 6.69 -11.35 -1.09
N SER A 73 7.96 -11.51 -0.71
CA SER A 73 8.56 -12.79 -0.36
C SER A 73 8.66 -12.92 1.16
N GLU A 74 7.81 -13.74 1.80
CA GLU A 74 8.07 -14.22 3.16
C GLU A 74 7.65 -15.68 3.28
N THR A 75 8.63 -16.50 3.68
CA THR A 75 8.50 -17.93 3.93
C THR A 75 7.29 -18.20 4.83
N PHE A 76 6.44 -19.11 4.36
CA PHE A 76 5.21 -19.61 5.00
C PHE A 76 3.97 -18.74 4.83
N ILE A 77 3.41 -18.81 3.62
CA ILE A 77 1.95 -18.85 3.46
C ILE A 77 1.49 -20.19 4.06
N CYS A 78 1.12 -20.21 5.33
CA CYS A 78 0.41 -21.34 5.96
C CYS A 78 -0.99 -20.95 6.44
#